data_AF-A0A1T4NX82-F1
#
_entry.id   AF-A0A1T4NX82-F1
#
_cell.length_a   1.000
_cell.length_b   1.000
_cell.length_c   1.000
_cell.angle_alpha   90.00
_cell.angle_beta   90.00
_cell.angle_gamma   90.00
#
_symmetry.space_group_name_H-M   'P 1'
#
loop_
_entity.id
_entity.type
_entity.pdbx_description
1 polymer ?
#
loop_
_entity_poly.entity_id
_entity_poly.type
_entity_poly.pdbx_seq_one_letter_code
_entity_poly.pdbx_strand_id
1 'polypeptide(L)'
;MIVVSSNTKIIASNERRLLDSSTKDNPLFKQVLLNKKNGDVVHVKTKEFDCFGIAENCRDFSIFIFAPVREMLKNVLKTVLLESAKKS
;
A
#
# COMPACT_ATOMS: atom_id res chain seq x y z
N MET A 1 -1.22 6.47 -3.16
CA MET A 1 -1.91 5.58 -4.10
C MET A 1 -1.04 5.43 -5.35
N ILE A 2 -0.97 4.22 -5.89
CA ILE A 2 -0.27 3.91 -7.14
C ILE A 2 -1.23 3.08 -8.00
N VAL A 3 -1.42 3.45 -9.26
CA VAL A 3 -2.21 2.70 -10.24
C VAL A 3 -1.25 2.06 -11.23
N VAL A 4 -1.38 0.76 -11.40
CA VAL A 4 -0.50 -0.06 -12.23
C VAL A 4 -1.33 -0.69 -13.35
N SER A 5 -0.95 -0.49 -14.60
CA SER A 5 -1.58 -1.15 -15.74
C SER A 5 -1.26 -2.64 -15.80
N SER A 6 -2.04 -3.40 -16.57
CA SER A 6 -1.82 -4.85 -16.78
C SER A 6 -0.41 -5.22 -17.26
N ASN A 7 0.28 -4.32 -17.94
CA ASN A 7 1.69 -4.48 -18.36
C ASN A 7 2.71 -4.06 -17.27
N THR A 8 2.30 -3.97 -16.01
CA THR A 8 3.14 -3.66 -14.83
C THR A 8 3.75 -2.26 -14.81
N LYS A 9 3.22 -1.29 -15.57
CA LYS A 9 3.68 0.10 -15.53
C LYS A 9 2.84 0.95 -14.59
N ILE A 10 3.50 1.88 -13.90
CA ILE A 10 2.81 2.88 -13.08
C ILE A 10 2.21 3.95 -14.01
N ILE A 11 0.88 4.01 -14.07
CA ILE A 11 0.12 4.96 -14.89
C ILE A 11 -0.46 6.12 -14.09
N ALA A 12 -0.55 5.99 -12.76
CA ALA A 12 -0.87 7.10 -11.88
C ALA A 12 -0.21 6.92 -10.50
N SER A 13 0.23 8.02 -9.89
CA SER A 13 0.86 8.03 -8.56
C SER A 13 0.78 9.43 -7.98
N ASN A 14 0.70 9.54 -6.65
CA ASN A 14 0.91 10.82 -5.97
C ASN A 14 2.36 11.31 -6.18
N GLU A 15 3.31 10.36 -6.29
CA GLU A 15 4.71 10.66 -6.54
C GLU A 15 5.00 10.56 -8.03
N ARG A 16 4.99 11.72 -8.72
CA ARG A 16 5.18 11.81 -10.18
C ARG A 16 6.45 11.15 -10.69
N ARG A 17 7.52 11.12 -9.89
CA ARG A 17 8.78 10.44 -10.24
C ARG A 17 8.65 8.94 -10.48
N LEU A 18 7.53 8.33 -10.07
CA LEU A 18 7.26 6.91 -10.23
C LEU A 18 6.53 6.60 -11.54
N LEU A 19 6.00 7.60 -12.26
CA LEU A 19 5.27 7.37 -13.51
C LEU A 19 6.17 6.69 -14.56
N ASP A 20 5.57 5.84 -15.39
CA ASP A 20 6.21 5.03 -16.44
C ASP A 20 7.24 3.98 -15.98
N SER A 21 7.55 3.95 -14.68
CA SER A 21 8.40 2.91 -14.09
C SER A 21 7.68 1.57 -14.03
N SER A 22 8.46 0.49 -14.13
CA SER A 22 7.95 -0.88 -14.05
C SER A 22 7.91 -1.37 -12.61
N THR A 23 6.81 -2.03 -12.24
CA THR A 23 6.66 -2.72 -10.95
C THR A 23 7.00 -4.21 -11.02
N LYS A 24 7.30 -4.74 -12.22
CA LYS A 24 7.49 -6.17 -12.48
C LYS A 24 8.51 -6.81 -11.53
N ASP A 25 9.64 -6.14 -11.34
CA ASP A 25 10.77 -6.63 -10.54
C ASP A 25 10.82 -5.97 -9.15
N ASN A 26 9.80 -5.18 -8.79
CA ASN A 26 9.77 -4.51 -7.50
C ASN A 26 9.30 -5.50 -6.41
N PRO A 27 10.14 -5.80 -5.40
CA PRO A 27 9.84 -6.80 -4.40
C PRO A 27 8.62 -6.43 -3.55
N LEU A 28 8.36 -5.14 -3.33
CA LEU A 28 7.22 -4.67 -2.55
C LEU A 28 5.89 -5.01 -3.25
N PHE A 29 5.77 -4.74 -4.55
CA PHE A 29 4.56 -5.06 -5.32
C PHE A 29 4.36 -6.57 -5.43
N LYS A 30 5.44 -7.32 -5.65
CA LYS A 30 5.41 -8.78 -5.71
C LYS A 30 4.91 -9.39 -4.40
N GLN A 31 5.39 -8.92 -3.25
CA GLN A 31 4.98 -9.44 -1.94
C GLN A 31 3.49 -9.19 -1.67
N VAL A 32 2.96 -8.02 -2.03
CA VAL A 32 1.52 -7.76 -1.88
C VAL A 32 0.70 -8.65 -2.82
N LEU A 33 1.10 -8.76 -4.09
CA LEU A 33 0.38 -9.60 -5.06
C LEU A 33 0.37 -11.09 -4.71
N LEU A 34 1.46 -11.61 -4.13
CA LEU A 34 1.55 -13.02 -3.73
C LEU A 34 0.70 -13.34 -2.50
N ASN A 35 0.61 -12.42 -1.55
CA ASN A 35 -0.02 -12.68 -0.26
C ASN A 35 -1.45 -12.13 -0.16
N LYS A 36 -1.93 -11.37 -1.15
CA LYS A 36 -3.29 -10.86 -1.13
C LYS A 36 -4.30 -11.98 -1.34
N LYS A 37 -5.31 -12.03 -0.47
CA LYS A 37 -6.66 -12.47 -0.85
C LYS A 37 -7.45 -11.18 -1.16
N ASN A 38 -8.42 -11.21 -2.06
CA ASN A 38 -9.13 -10.00 -2.50
C ASN A 38 -9.57 -9.13 -1.31
N GLY A 39 -9.06 -7.89 -1.23
CA GLY A 39 -9.36 -6.94 -0.17
C GLY A 39 -8.48 -7.00 1.09
N ASP A 40 -7.61 -8.00 1.25
CA ASP A 40 -6.80 -8.15 2.47
C ASP A 40 -5.64 -7.15 2.54
N VAL A 41 -5.38 -6.67 3.77
CA VAL A 41 -4.17 -5.91 4.11
C VAL A 41 -3.01 -6.88 4.29
N VAL A 42 -1.94 -6.70 3.52
CA VAL A 42 -0.72 -7.50 3.60
C VAL A 42 0.34 -6.71 4.37
N HIS A 43 0.88 -7.29 5.45
CA HIS A 43 2.09 -6.76 6.08
C HIS A 43 3.33 -7.20 5.28
N VAL A 44 4.05 -6.24 4.70
CA VAL A 44 5.30 -6.48 4.00
C VAL A 44 6.45 -6.03 4.89
N LYS A 45 7.20 -7.00 5.40
CA LYS A 45 8.39 -6.80 6.22
C LYS A 45 9.62 -7.42 5.57
N THR A 46 10.54 -6.58 5.12
CA THR A 46 11.84 -6.93 4.55
C THR A 46 12.94 -6.08 5.20
N LYS A 47 14.19 -6.20 4.73
CA LYS A 47 15.28 -5.30 5.17
C LYS A 47 15.05 -3.84 4.74
N GLU A 48 14.33 -3.63 3.64
CA GLU A 48 14.14 -2.33 2.99
C GLU A 48 12.76 -1.73 3.29
N PHE A 49 11.77 -2.58 3.54
CA PHE A 49 10.37 -2.18 3.68
C PHE A 49 9.78 -2.72 4.99
N ASP A 50 9.08 -1.86 5.72
CA ASP A 50 8.18 -2.25 6.80
C ASP A 50 6.89 -1.45 6.66
N CYS A 51 5.94 -2.03 5.94
CA CYS A 51 4.70 -1.35 5.55
C CYS A 51 3.55 -2.32 5.40
N PHE A 52 2.34 -1.79 5.44
CA PHE A 52 1.14 -2.50 5.06
C PHE A 52 0.75 -2.11 3.63
N GLY A 53 0.35 -3.10 2.82
CA GLY A 53 -0.05 -2.93 1.44
C GLY A 53 -1.42 -3.51 1.16
N ILE A 54 -2.19 -2.86 0.29
CA ILE A 54 -3.43 -3.38 -0.30
C ILE A 54 -3.29 -3.31 -1.81
N ALA A 55 -3.82 -4.32 -2.51
CA ALA A 55 -3.87 -4.34 -3.96
C ALA A 55 -5.24 -4.81 -4.48
N GLU A 56 -5.97 -3.90 -5.12
CA GLU A 56 -7.26 -4.20 -5.74
C GLU A 56 -7.09 -4.36 -7.25
N ASN A 57 -7.61 -5.46 -7.80
CA ASN A 57 -7.58 -5.69 -9.24
C ASN A 57 -8.85 -5.15 -9.87
N CYS A 58 -8.71 -4.23 -10.80
CA CYS A 58 -9.75 -3.81 -11.72
C CYS A 58 -9.56 -4.53 -13.07
N ARG A 59 -10.45 -4.27 -14.04
CA ARG A 59 -10.42 -4.98 -15.33
C ARG A 59 -9.08 -4.83 -16.07
N ASP A 60 -8.56 -3.60 -16.16
CA ASP A 60 -7.38 -3.28 -16.98
C ASP A 60 -6.20 -2.72 -16.19
N PHE A 61 -6.36 -2.57 -14.88
CA PHE A 61 -5.34 -2.02 -13.97
C PHE A 61 -5.53 -2.55 -12.56
N SER A 62 -4.52 -2.37 -11.71
CA SER A 62 -4.57 -2.63 -10.28
C SER A 62 -4.27 -1.35 -9.50
N ILE A 63 -4.96 -1.13 -8.40
CA ILE A 63 -4.70 -0.03 -7.46
C ILE A 63 -3.93 -0.58 -6.27
N PHE A 64 -2.81 0.07 -5.95
CA PHE A 64 -1.98 -0.22 -4.80
C PHE A 64 -1.99 0.95 -3.81
N ILE A 65 -2.09 0.61 -2.53
CA ILE A 65 -1.93 1.55 -1.41
C ILE A 65 -0.89 0.95 -0.47
N PHE A 66 0.11 1.74 -0.11
CA PHE A 66 1.14 1.36 0.86
C PHE A 66 1.15 2.38 2.00
N ALA A 67 1.22 1.89 3.23
CA ALA A 67 1.30 2.70 4.43
C ALA A 67 2.46 2.19 5.31
N PRO A 68 3.51 2.99 5.58
CA PRO A 68 4.56 2.62 6.51
C PRO A 68 4.01 2.27 7.90
N VAL A 69 4.52 1.23 8.54
CA VAL A 69 4.02 0.76 9.85
C VAL A 69 4.01 1.89 10.88
N ARG A 70 5.09 2.70 10.93
CA ARG A 70 5.20 3.82 11.89
C ARG A 70 4.10 4.87 11.71
N GLU A 71 3.77 5.21 10.47
CA GLU A 71 2.71 6.20 10.19
C GLU A 71 1.34 5.65 10.55
N MET A 72 1.09 4.38 10.24
CA MET A 72 -0.16 3.71 10.61
C MET A 72 -0.33 3.65 12.13
N LEU A 73 0.69 3.21 12.87
CA LEU A 73 0.65 3.14 14.34
C LEU A 73 0.44 4.52 14.96
N LYS A 74 1.10 5.56 14.44
CA LYS A 74 0.91 6.94 14.90
C LYS A 74 -0.54 7.39 14.70
N ASN A 75 -1.16 7.06 13.57
CA ASN A 75 -2.54 7.44 13.29
C ASN A 75 -3.53 6.64 14.14
N VAL A 76 -3.34 5.33 14.29
CA VAL A 76 -4.17 4.49 15.18
C VAL A 76 -4.09 5.00 16.62
N LEU A 77 -2.89 5.27 17.12
CA LEU A 77 -2.69 5.78 18.48
C LEU A 77 -3.42 7.11 18.68
N LYS A 78 -3.32 8.05 17.71
CA LYS A 78 -4.08 9.30 17.75
C LYS A 78 -5.58 9.05 17.81
N THR A 79 -6.12 8.18 16.97
CA THR A 79 -7.55 7.88 16.94
C THR A 79 -8.01 7.31 18.28
N VAL A 80 -7.33 6.29 18.80
CA VAL A 80 -7.70 5.63 20.06
C VAL A 80 -7.60 6.59 21.25
N LEU A 81 -6.54 7.40 21.33
CA LEU A 81 -6.38 8.39 22.41
C LEU A 81 -7.43 9.51 22.32
N LEU A 82 -7.73 10.01 21.12
CA LEU A 82 -8.75 11.05 20.92
C LEU A 82 -10.17 10.53 21.20
N GLU A 83 -10.47 9.28 20.86
CA GLU A 83 -11.75 8.66 21.22
C GLU A 83 -11.87 8.40 22.71
N SER A 84 -10.76 8.11 23.41
CA SER A 84 -10.74 7.93 24.86
C SER A 84 -11.00 9.24 25.60
N ALA A 85 -10.48 10.36 25.10
CA ALA A 85 -10.69 11.70 25.66
C ALA A 85 -12.10 12.27 25.42
N LYS A 86 -12.86 11.75 24.44
CA LYS A 86 -14.27 12.15 24.20
C LYS A 86 -15.26 11.42 25.10
N LYS A 87 -14.84 10.35 25.78
CA LYS A 87 -15.69 9.52 26.65
C LYS A 87 -15.48 9.81 28.16
N SER A 88 -14.56 10.70 28.51
CA SER A 88 -14.31 11.21 29.87
C SER A 88 -14.91 12.59 30.06
#